data_AF-A0A972B5L6-F1
#
_entry.id   AF-A0A972B5L6-F1
#
_cell.length_a   1.000
_cell.length_b   1.000
_cell.length_c   1.000
_cell.angle_alpha   90.00
_cell.angle_beta   90.00
_cell.angle_gamma   90.00
#
_symmetry.space_group_name_H-M   'P 1'
#
loop_
_entity.id
_entity.type
_entity.pdbx_description
1 polymer ?
#
loop_
_entity_poly.entity_id
_entity_poly.type
_entity_poly.pdbx_seq_one_letter_code
_entity_poly.pdbx_strand_id
1 'polypeptide(L)'
;MEIIYISAGILCFSGFSFIVKKSQSDNCNIFALTASLYFAGFLLCIFKTIPVGSLFETPSILITLSIAAGIASVGSFLSHLASLHTGGKLALVYIISNMSTLIPIAYSMIFFNEKLSITKVAGIIMFIVFIFLLNNEMREKSV
;
A
#
# COMPACT_ATOMS: atom_id res chain seq x y z
N MET A 1 -15.66 10.27 -14.35
CA MET A 1 -14.66 9.27 -14.78
C MET A 1 -13.76 8.83 -13.64
N GLU A 2 -13.33 9.73 -12.74
CA GLU A 2 -12.44 9.42 -11.60
C GLU A 2 -12.93 8.27 -10.71
N ILE A 3 -14.23 8.22 -10.38
CA ILE A 3 -14.81 7.17 -9.53
C ILE A 3 -14.63 5.77 -10.12
N ILE A 4 -14.65 5.63 -11.45
CA ILE A 4 -14.51 4.34 -12.15
C ILE A 4 -13.07 3.82 -12.04
N TYR A 5 -12.07 4.71 -12.14
CA TYR A 5 -10.67 4.32 -11.98
C TYR A 5 -10.35 3.96 -10.53
N ILE A 6 -10.93 4.68 -9.57
CA ILE A 6 -10.77 4.39 -8.15
C ILE A 6 -11.40 3.05 -7.81
N SER A 7 -12.62 2.76 -8.29
CA SER A 7 -13.29 1.48 -8.01
C SER A 7 -12.56 0.30 -8.64
N ALA A 8 -12.08 0.43 -9.89
CA ALA A 8 -11.24 -0.58 -10.53
C ALA A 8 -9.95 -0.83 -9.74
N GLY A 9 -9.30 0.23 -9.24
CA GLY A 9 -8.10 0.12 -8.41
C GLY A 9 -8.35 -0.66 -7.11
N ILE A 10 -9.46 -0.38 -6.42
CA ILE A 10 -9.86 -1.09 -5.19
C ILE A 10 -10.10 -2.58 -5.47
N LEU A 11 -10.78 -2.91 -6.57
CA LEU A 11 -11.05 -4.30 -6.96
C LEU A 11 -9.74 -5.07 -7.23
N CYS A 12 -8.81 -4.46 -7.99
CA CYS A 12 -7.51 -5.06 -8.25
C CYS A 12 -6.70 -5.28 -6.97
N PHE A 13 -6.67 -4.30 -6.07
CA PHE A 13 -5.93 -4.42 -4.81
C PHE A 13 -6.54 -5.46 -3.86
N SER A 14 -7.86 -5.54 -3.81
CA SER A 14 -8.59 -6.55 -3.02
C SER A 14 -8.33 -7.96 -3.56
N GLY A 15 -8.30 -8.13 -4.88
CA GLY A 15 -7.94 -9.40 -5.53
C GLY A 15 -6.53 -9.85 -5.19
N PHE A 16 -5.55 -8.94 -5.21
CA PHE A 16 -4.18 -9.22 -4.79
C PHE A 16 -4.12 -9.71 -3.33
N SER A 17 -4.78 -9.03 -2.39
CA SER A 17 -4.81 -9.44 -0.98
C SER A 17 -5.45 -10.81 -0.77
N PHE A 18 -6.47 -11.16 -1.55
CA PHE A 18 -7.09 -12.48 -1.51
C PHE A 18 -6.15 -13.59 -1.98
N ILE A 19 -5.46 -13.37 -3.11
CA ILE A 19 -4.48 -14.33 -3.67
C ILE A 19 -3.34 -14.59 -2.67
N VAL A 20 -2.81 -13.54 -2.05
CA VAL A 20 -1.76 -13.66 -1.04
C VAL A 20 -2.24 -14.47 0.17
N LYS A 21 -3.44 -14.17 0.68
CA LYS A 21 -4.02 -14.90 1.82
C LYS A 21 -4.31 -16.36 1.50
N LYS A 22 -4.82 -16.64 0.30
CA LYS A 22 -5.04 -18.01 -0.17
C LYS A 22 -3.72 -18.77 -0.31
N SER A 23 -2.69 -18.13 -0.84
CA SER A 23 -1.34 -18.68 -0.97
C SER A 23 -0.70 -19.03 0.38
N GLN A 24 -0.94 -18.22 1.41
CA GLN A 24 -0.52 -18.55 2.79
C GLN A 24 -1.23 -19.80 3.32
N SER A 25 -2.52 -19.97 3.03
CA SER A 25 -3.28 -21.17 3.43
C SER A 25 -2.75 -22.45 2.76
N ASP A 26 -2.16 -22.31 1.57
CA ASP A 26 -1.65 -23.43 0.78
C ASP A 26 -0.12 -23.64 0.99
N ASN A 27 0.48 -23.05 2.05
CA ASN A 27 1.90 -23.15 2.41
C ASN A 27 2.90 -22.77 1.30
N CYS A 28 2.48 -21.92 0.37
CA CYS A 28 3.36 -21.44 -0.68
C CYS A 28 4.35 -20.39 -0.16
N ASN A 29 5.52 -20.30 -0.81
CA ASN A 29 6.49 -19.27 -0.49
C ASN A 29 5.98 -17.89 -0.93
N ILE A 30 5.50 -17.11 0.03
CA ILE A 30 4.93 -15.78 -0.18
C ILE A 30 5.92 -14.79 -0.82
N PHE A 31 7.22 -14.96 -0.57
CA PHE A 31 8.26 -14.12 -1.20
C PHE A 31 8.31 -14.36 -2.70
N ALA A 32 8.30 -15.63 -3.12
CA ALA A 32 8.37 -16.01 -4.53
C ALA A 32 7.09 -15.61 -5.29
N LEU A 33 5.91 -15.84 -4.70
CA LEU A 33 4.64 -15.43 -5.30
C LEU A 33 4.62 -13.92 -5.54
N THR A 34 4.99 -13.16 -4.52
CA THR A 34 4.85 -11.71 -4.59
C THR A 34 5.92 -11.09 -5.49
N ALA A 35 7.16 -11.60 -5.47
CA ALA A 35 8.19 -11.20 -6.42
C ALA A 35 7.74 -11.46 -7.88
N SER A 36 7.10 -12.62 -8.14
CA SER A 36 6.54 -12.95 -9.45
C SER A 36 5.45 -11.96 -9.88
N LEU A 37 4.54 -11.57 -8.98
CA LEU A 37 3.49 -10.58 -9.25
C LEU A 37 4.06 -9.20 -9.61
N TYR A 38 5.04 -8.71 -8.85
CA TYR A 38 5.70 -7.44 -9.17
C TYR A 38 6.48 -7.50 -10.48
N PHE A 39 7.15 -8.61 -10.76
CA PHE A 39 7.87 -8.82 -12.03
C PHE A 39 6.91 -8.82 -13.23
N ALA A 40 5.78 -9.52 -13.12
CA ALA A 40 4.73 -9.50 -14.14
C ALA A 40 4.14 -8.10 -14.35
N GLY A 41 3.89 -7.36 -13.26
CA GLY A 41 3.42 -5.97 -13.33
C GLY A 41 4.42 -5.03 -13.99
N PHE A 42 5.71 -5.20 -13.69
CA PHE A 42 6.79 -4.44 -14.31
C PHE A 42 6.87 -4.69 -15.83
N LEU A 43 6.79 -5.96 -16.26
CA LEU A 43 6.74 -6.30 -17.68
C LEU A 43 5.55 -5.65 -18.39
N LEU A 44 4.35 -5.73 -17.81
CA LEU A 44 3.15 -5.10 -18.38
C LEU A 44 3.28 -3.58 -18.52
N CYS A 45 3.90 -2.92 -17.53
CA CYS A 45 4.16 -1.47 -17.62
C CYS A 45 5.11 -1.14 -18.77
N ILE A 46 6.19 -1.90 -18.95
CA ILE A 46 7.13 -1.72 -20.06
C ILE A 46 6.41 -1.88 -21.41
N PHE A 47 5.64 -2.95 -21.60
CA PHE A 47 4.91 -3.17 -22.86
C PHE A 47 3.95 -2.03 -23.21
N LYS A 48 3.35 -1.38 -22.21
CA LYS A 48 2.47 -0.23 -22.44
C LYS A 48 3.21 1.10 -22.63
N THR A 49 4.39 1.27 -22.07
CA THR A 49 5.14 2.54 -22.10
C THR A 49 6.10 2.66 -23.28
N ILE A 50 6.63 1.54 -23.81
CA ILE A 50 7.42 1.51 -25.05
C ILE A 50 6.73 2.24 -26.23
N PRO A 51 5.47 1.95 -26.58
CA PRO A 51 4.83 2.57 -27.75
C PRO A 51 4.51 4.06 -27.56
N VAL A 52 4.61 4.59 -26.33
CA VAL A 52 4.31 5.99 -26.02
C VAL A 52 5.57 6.88 -26.14
N GLY A 53 6.77 6.29 -26.30
CA GLY A 53 8.03 7.03 -26.53
C GLY A 53 8.53 7.87 -25.35
N SER A 54 7.78 7.91 -24.25
CA SER A 54 7.95 8.82 -23.11
C SER A 54 8.96 8.36 -22.06
N LEU A 55 9.65 7.23 -22.28
CA LEU A 55 10.64 6.69 -21.34
C LEU A 55 11.89 7.58 -21.22
N PHE A 56 12.24 8.33 -22.27
CA PHE A 56 13.52 9.05 -22.36
C PHE A 56 13.40 10.59 -22.38
N GLU A 57 12.19 11.15 -22.44
CA GLU A 57 11.97 12.61 -22.41
C GLU A 57 11.87 13.17 -20.98
N THR A 58 12.26 12.39 -19.97
CA THR A 58 11.99 12.73 -18.58
C THR A 58 13.09 13.61 -17.97
N PRO A 59 12.70 14.66 -17.21
CA PRO A 59 13.67 15.55 -16.56
C PRO A 59 14.47 14.78 -15.50
N SER A 60 15.75 15.14 -15.32
CA SER A 60 16.69 14.45 -14.42
C SER A 60 16.21 14.34 -12.96
N ILE A 61 15.43 15.32 -12.47
CA ILE A 61 14.79 15.28 -11.16
C ILE A 61 13.80 14.12 -11.02
N LEU A 62 13.10 13.75 -12.10
CA LEU A 62 12.14 12.65 -12.10
C LEU A 62 12.84 11.32 -11.88
N ILE A 63 14.02 11.12 -12.49
CA ILE A 63 14.82 9.91 -12.33
C ILE A 63 15.21 9.73 -10.85
N THR A 64 15.69 10.79 -10.20
CA THR A 64 16.05 10.74 -8.77
C THR A 64 14.83 10.45 -7.89
N LEU A 65 13.69 11.09 -8.15
CA LEU A 65 12.45 10.85 -7.43
C LEU A 65 11.92 9.42 -7.65
N SER A 66 12.02 8.90 -8.87
CA SER A 66 11.60 7.54 -9.21
C SER A 66 12.48 6.49 -8.52
N ILE A 67 13.80 6.70 -8.46
CA ILE A 67 14.72 5.81 -7.74
C ILE A 67 14.41 5.84 -6.24
N ALA A 68 14.25 7.04 -5.66
CA ALA A 68 13.92 7.18 -4.24
C ALA A 68 12.56 6.54 -3.89
N ALA A 69 11.54 6.75 -4.73
CA ALA A 69 10.24 6.11 -4.60
C ALA A 69 10.33 4.59 -4.71
N GLY A 70 11.11 4.08 -5.68
CA GLY A 70 11.34 2.64 -5.85
C GLY A 70 11.99 2.00 -4.62
N ILE A 71 13.03 2.63 -4.06
CA ILE A 71 13.69 2.16 -2.83
C ILE A 71 12.69 2.17 -1.66
N ALA A 72 11.91 3.25 -1.50
CA ALA A 72 10.91 3.35 -0.45
C ALA A 72 9.81 2.28 -0.57
N SER A 73 9.35 2.00 -1.80
CA SER A 73 8.36 0.95 -2.07
C SER A 73 8.90 -0.44 -1.76
N VAL A 74 10.12 -0.77 -2.20
CA VAL A 74 10.76 -2.07 -1.91
C VAL A 74 11.01 -2.23 -0.41
N GLY A 75 11.47 -1.17 0.28
CA GLY A 75 11.69 -1.19 1.72
C GLY A 75 10.41 -1.45 2.50
N SER A 76 9.34 -0.70 2.20
CA SER A 76 8.01 -0.89 2.81
C SER A 76 7.49 -2.30 2.58
N PHE A 77 7.72 -2.84 1.38
CA PHE A 77 7.29 -4.17 1.00
C PHE A 77 8.04 -5.29 1.73
N LEU A 78 9.36 -5.17 1.86
CA LEU A 78 10.16 -6.12 2.65
C LEU A 78 9.73 -6.12 4.13
N SER A 79 9.46 -4.95 4.70
CA SER A 79 8.92 -4.85 6.06
C SER A 79 7.54 -5.48 6.20
N HIS A 80 6.66 -5.32 5.19
CA HIS A 80 5.34 -5.96 5.16
C HIS A 80 5.48 -7.49 5.12
N LEU A 81 6.32 -8.02 4.23
CA LEU A 81 6.58 -9.46 4.16
C LEU A 81 7.21 -10.02 5.45
N ALA A 82 8.16 -9.30 6.04
CA ALA A 82 8.76 -9.68 7.31
C ALA A 82 7.70 -9.77 8.42
N SER A 83 6.80 -8.80 8.51
CA SER A 83 5.72 -8.82 9.51
C SER A 83 4.72 -9.96 9.32
N LEU A 84 4.48 -10.37 8.08
CA LEU A 84 3.66 -11.55 7.76
C LEU A 84 4.38 -12.85 8.13
N HIS A 85 5.72 -12.90 8.01
CA HIS A 85 6.53 -14.06 8.35
C HIS A 85 6.72 -14.23 9.86
N THR A 86 6.78 -13.15 10.64
CA THR A 86 6.94 -13.18 12.11
C THR A 86 5.64 -13.57 12.85
N GLY A 87 4.57 -13.96 12.15
CA GLY A 87 3.33 -14.45 12.75
C GLY A 87 2.25 -13.39 12.94
N GLY A 88 2.41 -12.20 12.35
CA GLY A 88 1.37 -11.19 12.32
C GLY A 88 0.16 -11.68 11.52
N LYS A 89 -1.04 -11.72 12.14
CA LYS A 89 -2.29 -11.95 11.41
C LYS A 89 -2.39 -10.91 10.29
N LEU A 90 -2.61 -11.37 9.05
CA LEU A 90 -2.62 -10.53 7.84
C LEU A 90 -3.52 -9.29 7.97
N ALA A 91 -4.64 -9.43 8.71
CA ALA A 91 -5.54 -8.33 9.01
C ALA A 91 -4.89 -7.19 9.81
N LEU A 92 -4.08 -7.51 10.83
CA LEU A 92 -3.42 -6.51 11.67
C LEU A 92 -2.36 -5.75 10.86
N VAL A 93 -1.55 -6.48 10.08
CA VAL A 93 -0.51 -5.88 9.24
C VAL A 93 -1.12 -4.93 8.21
N TYR A 94 -2.21 -5.33 7.56
CA TYR A 94 -2.90 -4.51 6.56
C TYR A 94 -3.54 -3.27 7.18
N ILE A 95 -4.13 -3.42 8.37
CA ILE A 95 -4.76 -2.31 9.10
C ILE A 95 -3.71 -1.30 9.60
N ILE A 96 -2.57 -1.77 10.14
CA ILE A 96 -1.44 -0.91 10.48
C ILE A 96 -0.83 -0.27 9.24
N SER A 97 -0.78 -0.98 8.11
CA SER A 97 -0.31 -0.40 6.84
C SER A 97 -1.20 0.75 6.37
N ASN A 98 -2.52 0.71 6.63
CA ASN A 98 -3.41 1.84 6.35
C ASN A 98 -3.15 3.06 7.26
N MET A 99 -2.43 2.91 8.38
CA MET A 99 -1.93 4.07 9.16
C MET A 99 -0.88 4.86 8.41
N SER A 100 -0.12 4.22 7.51
CA SER A 100 0.83 4.94 6.66
C SER A 100 0.15 6.00 5.80
N THR A 101 -1.16 5.86 5.53
CA THR A 101 -1.96 6.85 4.79
C THR A 101 -2.19 8.15 5.59
N LEU A 102 -2.06 8.12 6.92
CA LEU A 102 -2.14 9.34 7.74
C LEU A 102 -0.95 10.28 7.52
N ILE A 103 0.23 9.75 7.19
CA ILE A 103 1.44 10.55 6.95
C ILE A 103 1.28 11.45 5.70
N PRO A 104 0.87 10.94 4.52
CA PRO A 104 0.54 11.77 3.36
C PRO A 104 -0.54 12.81 3.65
N ILE A 105 -1.56 12.46 4.44
CA ILE A 105 -2.62 13.40 4.81
C ILE A 105 -2.03 14.53 5.65
N ALA A 106 -1.24 14.23 6.69
CA ALA A 106 -0.57 15.22 7.51
C ALA A 106 0.43 16.08 6.70
N TYR A 107 1.18 15.46 5.79
CA TYR A 107 2.08 16.17 4.88
C TYR A 107 1.31 17.14 3.97
N SER A 108 0.18 16.70 3.40
CA SER A 108 -0.71 17.55 2.60
C SER A 108 -1.25 18.73 3.42
N MET A 109 -1.61 18.52 4.69
CA MET A 109 -2.07 19.60 5.57
C MET A 109 -0.99 20.68 5.77
N ILE A 110 0.25 20.26 6.02
CA ILE A 110 1.36 21.18 6.33
C ILE A 110 1.81 21.94 5.08
N PHE A 111 1.97 21.26 3.94
CA PHE A 111 2.53 21.85 2.73
C PHE A 111 1.49 22.48 1.80
N PHE A 112 0.29 21.91 1.67
CA PHE A 112 -0.75 22.42 0.78
C PHE A 112 -1.74 23.37 1.47
N ASN A 113 -1.64 23.57 2.79
CA ASN A 113 -2.47 24.51 3.56
C ASN A 113 -3.98 24.30 3.31
N GLU A 114 -4.39 23.05 3.03
CA GLU A 114 -5.79 22.72 2.80
C GLU A 114 -6.58 22.99 4.09
N LYS A 115 -7.61 23.85 4.01
CA LYS A 115 -8.51 24.10 5.13
C LYS A 115 -9.24 22.81 5.49
N LEU A 116 -8.92 22.24 6.64
CA LEU A 116 -9.61 21.09 7.19
C LEU A 116 -11.00 21.49 7.66
N SER A 117 -12.02 20.93 7.01
CA SER A 117 -13.36 20.90 7.58
C SER A 117 -13.34 20.08 8.88
N ILE A 118 -14.11 20.50 9.88
CA ILE A 118 -14.34 19.77 11.14
C ILE A 118 -14.71 18.30 10.88
N THR A 119 -15.42 18.02 9.79
CA THR A 119 -15.77 16.66 9.37
C THR A 119 -14.55 15.79 9.01
N LYS A 120 -13.51 16.36 8.38
CA LYS A 120 -12.27 15.63 8.05
C LYS A 120 -11.49 15.27 9.33
N VAL A 121 -11.41 16.20 10.28
CA VAL A 121 -10.74 15.98 11.57
C VAL A 121 -11.47 14.89 12.38
N ALA A 122 -12.80 14.95 12.43
CA ALA A 122 -13.61 13.92 13.08
C ALA A 122 -13.38 12.53 12.46
N GLY A 123 -13.30 12.45 11.12
CA GLY A 123 -12.99 11.20 10.42
C GLY A 123 -11.62 10.63 10.78
N ILE A 124 -10.60 11.47 10.90
CA ILE A 124 -9.24 11.05 11.32
C ILE A 124 -9.24 10.52 12.75
N ILE A 125 -9.91 11.22 13.68
CA ILE A 125 -10.02 10.79 15.08
C ILE A 125 -10.73 9.43 15.16
N MET A 126 -11.84 9.27 14.46
CA MET A 126 -12.60 8.02 14.42
C MET A 126 -11.76 6.86 13.87
N PHE A 127 -10.95 7.13 12.83
CA PHE A 127 -10.04 6.15 12.26
C PHE A 127 -8.96 5.73 13.26
N ILE A 128 -8.36 6.67 14.01
CA ILE A 128 -7.38 6.35 15.06
C ILE A 128 -8.01 5.47 16.16
N VAL A 129 -9.23 5.79 16.60
CA VAL A 129 -9.96 5.03 17.63
C VAL A 129 -10.27 3.61 17.16
N PHE A 130 -10.72 3.44 15.92
CA PHE A 130 -11.00 2.12 15.32
C PHE A 130 -9.77 1.20 15.37
N ILE A 131 -8.60 1.74 15.06
CA ILE A 131 -7.35 0.99 15.05
C ILE A 131 -6.93 0.59 16.46
N PHE A 132 -7.07 1.50 17.42
CA PHE A 132 -6.76 1.22 18.81
C PHE A 132 -7.61 0.06 19.36
N LEU A 133 -8.93 0.09 19.10
CA LEU A 133 -9.85 -0.99 19.48
C LEU A 133 -9.46 -2.32 18.85
N LEU A 134 -9.19 -2.33 17.54
CA LEU A 134 -8.85 -3.55 16.82
C LEU A 134 -7.52 -4.15 17.26
N ASN A 135 -6.54 -3.30 17.60
CA ASN A 135 -5.28 -3.77 18.17
C ASN A 135 -5.48 -4.43 19.54
N ASN A 136 -6.38 -3.88 20.37
CA ASN A 136 -6.65 -4.40 21.71
C ASN A 136 -7.35 -5.78 21.67
N GLU A 137 -8.39 -5.93 20.85
CA GLU A 137 -9.09 -7.20 20.60
C GLU A 137 -8.13 -8.31 20.15
N MET A 138 -7.14 -7.95 19.34
CA MET A 138 -6.18 -8.91 18.79
C MET A 138 -5.11 -9.32 19.79
N ARG A 139 -4.78 -8.45 20.76
CA ARG A 139 -3.94 -8.78 21.92
C ARG A 139 -4.63 -9.77 22.86
N GLU A 140 -5.92 -9.58 23.10
CA GLU A 140 -6.71 -10.41 24.02
C GLU A 140 -6.84 -11.86 23.51
N LYS A 141 -6.92 -12.06 22.19
CA LYS A 141 -6.90 -13.41 21.57
C LYS A 141 -5.53 -14.10 21.49
N SER A 142 -4.48 -13.49 22.03
CA SER A 142 -3.11 -14.04 22.02
C SER A 142 -2.57 -14.40 23.41
N VAL A 143 -3.42 -14.27 24.44
CA VAL A 143 -3.20 -14.73 25.82
C VAL A 143 -4.08 -15.94 26.06
#